data_AF-A0A495IFJ2-F1
#
_entry.id   AF-A0A495IFJ2-F1
#
_cell.length_a   1.000
_cell.length_b   1.000
_cell.length_c   1.000
_cell.angle_alpha   90.00
_cell.angle_beta   90.00
_cell.angle_gamma   90.00
#
_symmetry.space_group_name_H-M   'P 1'
#
loop_
_entity.id
_entity.type
_entity.pdbx_description
1 polymer ?
#
loop_
_entity_poly.entity_id
_entity_poly.type
_entity_poly.pdbx_seq_one_letter_code
_entity_poly.pdbx_strand_id
1 'polypeptide(L)'
;MTRRPGHAVNEGIIVDPGSEPPVVSEYDVAQSVENVAAWGGDPALYLHFLGAAVRTDPGGDFLALSSLAAWRSGVIDLAQDARGRLADAGLGPEVAGAALGLPADRVGEFARAQERDPFAWPPTDDGAGLRVVGSVGGFRGLWGPWTAPPRETVTVAPGVFRLMSGDESWEVVADVFGARLRRADDASQPGGTATATGSGSGTDTDTVRLVTSPTSYLAYLMRGAA
;
A
#
# COMPACT_ATOMS: atom_id res chain seq x y z
N MET A 1 -18.10 -10.77 10.99
CA MET A 1 -16.63 -10.68 11.01
C MET A 1 -16.26 -9.27 10.56
N THR A 2 -15.65 -8.47 11.43
CA THR A 2 -15.31 -7.07 11.11
C THR A 2 -14.03 -7.05 10.30
N ARG A 3 -14.11 -6.79 8.99
CA ARG A 3 -12.92 -6.61 8.15
C ARG A 3 -12.26 -5.26 8.52
N ARG A 4 -10.94 -5.26 8.62
CA ARG A 4 -10.12 -4.05 8.81
C ARG A 4 -9.53 -3.62 7.46
N PRO A 5 -9.15 -2.35 7.31
CA PRO A 5 -8.29 -1.92 6.22
C PRO A 5 -7.02 -2.80 6.16
N GLY A 6 -6.50 -3.01 4.95
CA GLY A 6 -5.33 -3.86 4.73
C GLY A 6 -5.20 -4.29 3.28
N HIS A 7 -4.04 -4.87 2.95
CA HIS A 7 -3.64 -5.22 1.59
C HIS A 7 -3.39 -6.72 1.45
N ALA A 8 -3.78 -7.27 0.30
CA ALA A 8 -3.75 -8.71 0.04
C ALA A 8 -2.33 -9.29 0.13
N VAL A 9 -1.31 -8.50 -0.22
CA VAL A 9 0.10 -8.92 -0.14
C VAL A 9 0.62 -9.13 1.29
N ASN A 10 -0.18 -8.78 2.30
CA ASN A 10 0.10 -9.01 3.72
C ASN A 10 -0.71 -10.17 4.29
N GLU A 11 -1.64 -10.76 3.51
CA GLU A 11 -2.44 -11.88 3.98
C GLU A 11 -1.55 -13.10 4.28
N GLY A 12 -1.76 -13.71 5.45
CA GLY A 12 -0.98 -14.86 5.91
C GLY A 12 0.40 -14.54 6.50
N ILE A 13 0.86 -13.29 6.44
CA ILE A 13 2.09 -12.89 7.13
C ILE A 13 1.83 -12.83 8.63
N ILE A 14 2.57 -13.65 9.38
CA ILE A 14 2.54 -13.66 10.84
C ILE A 14 3.74 -12.85 11.32
N VAL A 15 3.47 -11.66 11.85
CA VAL A 15 4.49 -10.81 12.49
C VAL A 15 4.36 -10.90 14.00
N ASP A 16 5.50 -10.90 14.69
CA ASP A 16 5.54 -10.78 16.14
C ASP A 16 5.62 -9.29 16.52
N PRO A 17 4.57 -8.69 17.11
CA PRO A 17 4.58 -7.29 17.51
C PRO A 17 5.56 -6.98 18.64
N GLY A 18 6.11 -8.00 19.31
CA GLY A 18 7.17 -7.88 20.32
C GLY A 18 8.58 -8.07 19.78
N SER A 19 8.76 -8.17 18.46
CA SER A 19 10.09 -8.32 17.85
C SER A 19 11.02 -7.19 18.26
N GLU A 20 12.17 -7.53 18.85
CA GLU A 20 13.19 -6.53 19.16
C GLU A 20 13.76 -5.94 17.85
N PRO A 21 13.93 -4.61 17.78
CA PRO A 21 14.58 -3.98 16.64
C PRO A 21 16.01 -4.50 16.44
N PRO A 22 16.46 -4.69 15.18
CA PRO A 22 17.85 -5.02 14.93
C PRO A 22 18.77 -3.90 15.42
N VAL A 23 19.92 -4.28 15.99
CA VAL A 23 20.96 -3.31 16.39
C VAL A 23 21.79 -2.96 15.18
N VAL A 24 21.75 -1.69 14.76
CA VAL A 24 22.56 -1.16 13.66
C VAL A 24 23.34 0.03 14.17
N SER A 25 24.67 -0.02 14.08
CA SER A 25 25.54 1.07 14.52
C SER A 25 25.14 2.38 13.84
N GLU A 26 25.16 3.48 14.59
CA GLU A 26 24.89 4.85 14.11
C GLU A 26 23.42 5.18 13.79
N TYR A 27 22.49 4.21 13.87
CA TYR A 27 21.07 4.43 13.59
C TYR A 27 20.18 4.14 14.81
N ASP A 28 19.22 5.04 15.06
CA ASP A 28 18.15 4.83 16.03
C ASP A 28 16.97 4.13 15.35
N VAL A 29 16.97 2.78 15.44
CA VAL A 29 15.90 1.96 14.85
C VAL A 29 14.58 2.13 15.60
N ALA A 30 14.60 2.46 16.90
CA ALA A 30 13.36 2.71 17.62
C ALA A 30 12.67 3.98 17.07
N GLN A 31 13.45 5.03 16.81
CA GLN A 31 12.92 6.24 16.20
C GLN A 31 12.37 5.99 14.78
N SER A 32 13.00 5.12 13.98
CA SER A 32 12.50 4.80 12.64
C SER A 32 11.17 4.03 12.70
N VAL A 33 10.99 3.14 13.69
CA VAL A 33 9.72 2.45 13.94
C VAL A 33 8.60 3.43 14.30
N GLU A 34 8.88 4.40 15.18
CA GLU A 34 7.92 5.45 15.54
C GLU A 34 7.51 6.29 14.31
N ASN A 35 8.48 6.64 13.46
CA ASN A 35 8.23 7.39 12.23
C ASN A 35 7.32 6.61 11.27
N VAL A 36 7.56 5.31 11.09
CA VAL A 36 6.69 4.44 10.28
C VAL A 36 5.25 4.47 10.79
N ALA A 37 5.05 4.35 12.11
CA ALA A 37 3.72 4.45 12.70
C ALA A 37 3.08 5.82 12.44
N ALA A 38 3.83 6.90 12.64
CA ALA A 38 3.36 8.27 12.46
C ALA A 38 2.99 8.58 10.99
N TRP A 39 3.66 7.92 10.04
CA TRP A 39 3.39 8.04 8.61
C TRP A 39 2.36 7.03 8.09
N GLY A 40 1.74 6.24 8.98
CA GLY A 40 0.63 5.35 8.67
C GLY A 40 1.03 3.96 8.16
N GLY A 41 2.30 3.58 8.25
CA GLY A 41 2.75 2.20 8.03
C GLY A 41 2.52 1.31 9.26
N ASP A 42 2.71 0.00 9.08
CA ASP A 42 2.63 -1.00 10.15
C ASP A 42 4.02 -1.24 10.78
N PRO A 43 4.23 -0.86 12.05
CA PRO A 43 5.51 -1.05 12.75
C PRO A 43 6.00 -2.50 12.80
N ALA A 44 5.08 -3.47 12.95
CA ALA A 44 5.45 -4.88 13.06
C ALA A 44 5.87 -5.45 11.70
N LEU A 45 5.18 -5.06 10.61
CA LEU A 45 5.64 -5.40 9.26
C LEU A 45 6.98 -4.74 8.94
N TYR A 46 7.16 -3.48 9.33
CA TYR A 46 8.43 -2.77 9.15
C TYR A 46 9.60 -3.51 9.81
N LEU A 47 9.47 -3.84 11.11
CA LEU A 47 10.50 -4.58 11.83
C LEU A 47 10.76 -5.96 11.25
N HIS A 48 9.71 -6.66 10.81
CA HIS A 48 9.82 -7.96 10.17
C HIS A 48 10.72 -7.91 8.93
N PHE A 49 10.43 -7.00 8.00
CA PHE A 49 11.17 -6.89 6.74
C PHE A 49 12.54 -6.23 6.92
N LEU A 50 12.65 -5.20 7.75
CA LEU A 50 13.94 -4.58 8.06
C LEU A 50 14.89 -5.59 8.70
N GLY A 51 14.41 -6.36 9.68
CA GLY A 51 15.20 -7.39 10.34
C GLY A 51 15.66 -8.49 9.37
N ALA A 52 14.81 -8.88 8.42
CA ALA A 52 15.19 -9.84 7.37
C ALA A 52 16.29 -9.28 6.47
N ALA A 53 16.18 -8.03 6.04
CA ALA A 53 17.17 -7.36 5.21
C ALA A 53 18.51 -7.19 5.94
N VAL A 54 18.50 -6.71 7.19
CA VAL A 54 19.71 -6.52 8.01
C VAL A 54 20.40 -7.85 8.31
N ARG A 55 19.67 -8.95 8.53
CA ARG A 55 20.30 -10.28 8.67
C ARG A 55 20.96 -10.75 7.38
N THR A 56 20.41 -10.37 6.24
CA THR A 56 20.95 -10.72 4.92
C THR A 56 22.20 -9.90 4.60
N ASP A 57 22.23 -8.63 5.00
CA ASP A 57 23.38 -7.74 4.83
C ASP A 57 23.58 -6.80 6.04
N PRO A 58 24.26 -7.25 7.10
CA PRO A 58 24.42 -6.47 8.34
C PRO A 58 25.24 -5.18 8.20
N GLY A 59 26.03 -5.06 7.13
CA GLY A 59 26.87 -3.89 6.84
C GLY A 59 26.38 -3.05 5.66
N GLY A 60 25.19 -3.37 5.13
CA GLY A 60 24.62 -2.72 3.96
C GLY A 60 24.17 -1.28 4.20
N ASP A 61 23.69 -0.64 3.13
CA ASP A 61 23.08 0.69 3.21
C ASP A 61 21.76 0.63 4.01
N PHE A 62 21.85 0.86 5.33
CA PHE A 62 20.70 0.84 6.23
C PHE A 62 19.59 1.80 5.79
N LEU A 63 19.94 2.95 5.22
CA LEU A 63 18.94 3.89 4.73
C LEU A 63 18.16 3.26 3.57
N ALA A 64 18.83 2.53 2.68
CA ALA A 64 18.16 1.80 1.61
C ALA A 64 17.21 0.73 2.13
N LEU A 65 17.67 -0.07 3.09
CA LEU A 65 16.88 -1.14 3.69
C LEU A 65 15.66 -0.58 4.43
N SER A 66 15.86 0.51 5.18
CA SER A 66 14.80 1.16 5.94
C SER A 66 13.74 1.78 5.04
N SER A 67 14.12 2.44 3.92
CA SER A 67 13.16 2.97 2.95
C SER A 67 12.32 1.87 2.29
N LEU A 68 12.95 0.76 1.88
CA LEU A 68 12.24 -0.38 1.29
C LEU A 68 11.30 -1.05 2.28
N ALA A 69 11.77 -1.34 3.50
CA ALA A 69 10.95 -1.94 4.54
C ALA A 69 9.80 -1.02 4.97
N ALA A 70 10.03 0.29 5.05
CA ALA A 70 8.99 1.26 5.39
C ALA A 70 7.91 1.34 4.29
N TRP A 71 8.32 1.40 3.02
CA TRP A 71 7.37 1.31 1.91
C TRP A 71 6.60 -0.02 1.93
N ARG A 72 7.30 -1.15 2.12
CA ARG A 72 6.71 -2.49 2.24
C ARG A 72 5.69 -2.59 3.38
N SER A 73 5.87 -1.82 4.45
CA SER A 73 4.96 -1.73 5.59
C SER A 73 3.77 -0.78 5.38
N GLY A 74 3.67 -0.13 4.22
CA GLY A 74 2.53 0.71 3.83
C GLY A 74 2.78 2.22 3.86
N VAL A 75 4.02 2.68 4.10
CA VAL A 75 4.36 4.12 4.06
C VAL A 75 4.44 4.61 2.60
N ILE A 76 3.30 5.04 2.05
CA ILE A 76 3.17 5.45 0.64
C ILE A 76 4.08 6.60 0.25
N ASP A 77 4.32 7.54 1.17
CA ASP A 77 5.15 8.71 0.90
C ASP A 77 6.63 8.35 0.63
N LEU A 78 7.06 7.14 0.99
CA LEU A 78 8.40 6.62 0.70
C LEU A 78 8.47 5.77 -0.58
N ALA A 79 7.35 5.51 -1.25
CA ALA A 79 7.31 4.63 -2.42
C ALA A 79 8.26 5.06 -3.54
N GLN A 80 8.41 6.37 -3.77
CA GLN A 80 9.32 6.88 -4.81
C GLN A 80 10.80 6.68 -4.44
N ASP A 81 11.18 7.03 -3.21
CA ASP A 81 12.55 6.85 -2.72
C ASP A 81 12.94 5.36 -2.69
N ALA A 82 12.04 4.51 -2.19
CA ALA A 82 12.22 3.07 -2.14
C ALA A 82 12.41 2.47 -3.54
N ARG A 83 11.62 2.90 -4.54
CA ARG A 83 11.80 2.47 -5.94
C ARG A 83 13.11 2.97 -6.55
N GLY A 84 13.53 4.19 -6.22
CA GLY A 84 14.83 4.73 -6.63
C GLY A 84 16.00 3.87 -6.11
N ARG A 85 15.93 3.47 -4.84
CA ARG A 85 16.91 2.58 -4.19
C ARG A 85 16.88 1.15 -4.72
N LEU A 86 15.69 0.65 -5.06
CA LEU A 86 15.54 -0.65 -5.69
C LEU A 86 16.18 -0.71 -7.09
N ALA A 87 16.17 0.42 -7.81
CA ALA A 87 16.80 0.55 -9.12
C ALA A 87 18.32 0.78 -9.03
N ASP A 88 18.86 1.11 -7.86
CA ASP A 88 20.29 1.28 -7.65
C ASP A 88 21.00 -0.09 -7.66
N ALA A 89 22.06 -0.19 -8.48
CA ALA A 89 22.83 -1.42 -8.65
C ALA A 89 23.60 -1.85 -7.38
N GLY A 90 23.70 -0.98 -6.38
CA GLY A 90 24.33 -1.28 -5.10
C GLY A 90 23.56 -2.27 -4.23
N LEU A 91 22.24 -2.41 -4.42
CA LEU A 91 21.42 -3.30 -3.61
C LEU A 91 21.27 -4.68 -4.28
N GLY A 92 21.92 -5.69 -3.72
CA GLY A 92 21.82 -7.07 -4.21
C GLY A 92 20.38 -7.62 -4.15
N PRO A 93 19.98 -8.48 -5.09
CA PRO A 93 18.60 -9.00 -5.18
C PRO A 93 18.18 -9.81 -3.95
N GLU A 94 19.10 -10.49 -3.27
CA GLU A 94 18.83 -11.18 -2.00
C GLU A 94 18.37 -10.21 -0.91
N VAL A 95 19.09 -9.09 -0.77
CA VAL A 95 18.81 -8.07 0.25
C VAL A 95 17.53 -7.31 -0.06
N ALA A 96 17.33 -6.93 -1.33
CA ALA A 96 16.09 -6.32 -1.79
C ALA A 96 14.88 -7.26 -1.63
N GLY A 97 15.05 -8.54 -1.95
CA GLY A 97 14.04 -9.58 -1.77
C GLY A 97 13.64 -9.72 -0.30
N ALA A 98 14.63 -9.77 0.61
CA ALA A 98 14.38 -9.81 2.05
C ALA A 98 13.61 -8.57 2.56
N ALA A 99 13.96 -7.36 2.08
CA ALA A 99 13.28 -6.12 2.45
C ALA A 99 11.85 -6.00 1.90
N LEU A 100 11.54 -6.68 0.79
CA LEU A 100 10.23 -6.65 0.13
C LEU A 100 9.38 -7.89 0.43
N GLY A 101 9.93 -8.93 1.05
CA GLY A 101 9.26 -10.22 1.22
C GLY A 101 9.07 -10.96 -0.12
N LEU A 102 10.03 -10.83 -1.02
CA LEU A 102 10.02 -11.46 -2.34
C LEU A 102 11.19 -12.43 -2.50
N PRO A 103 11.02 -13.52 -3.28
CA PRO A 103 12.15 -14.29 -3.78
C PRO A 103 13.11 -13.40 -4.58
N ALA A 104 14.43 -13.60 -4.40
CA ALA A 104 15.47 -12.77 -5.02
C ALA A 104 15.37 -12.73 -6.56
N ASP A 105 14.98 -13.84 -7.19
CA ASP A 105 14.78 -13.96 -8.64
C ASP A 105 13.57 -13.16 -9.16
N ARG A 106 12.63 -12.79 -8.28
CA ARG A 106 11.44 -11.99 -8.62
C ARG A 106 11.62 -10.49 -8.43
N VAL A 107 12.68 -10.04 -7.77
CA VAL A 107 12.93 -8.62 -7.49
C VAL A 107 13.03 -7.80 -8.77
N GLY A 108 13.78 -8.29 -9.78
CA GLY A 108 13.93 -7.58 -11.04
C GLY A 108 12.65 -7.53 -11.88
N GLU A 109 11.78 -8.53 -11.78
CA GLU A 109 10.46 -8.52 -12.40
C GLU A 109 9.55 -7.48 -11.71
N PHE A 110 9.50 -7.52 -10.39
CA PHE A 110 8.73 -6.57 -9.57
C PHE A 110 9.15 -5.13 -9.84
N ALA A 111 10.45 -4.81 -9.83
CA ALA A 111 10.96 -3.48 -10.07
C ALA A 111 10.49 -2.90 -11.43
N ARG A 112 10.57 -3.71 -12.50
CA ARG A 112 10.12 -3.30 -13.85
C ARG A 112 8.61 -3.15 -13.94
N ALA A 113 7.85 -3.99 -13.23
CA ALA A 113 6.39 -3.91 -13.24
C ALA A 113 5.88 -2.65 -12.51
N GLN A 114 6.55 -2.26 -11.43
CA GLN A 114 6.25 -1.06 -10.63
C GLN A 114 6.43 0.27 -11.39
N GLU A 115 7.15 0.28 -12.52
CA GLU A 115 7.23 1.45 -13.40
C GLU A 115 5.90 1.75 -14.13
N ARG A 116 5.03 0.74 -14.26
CA ARG A 116 3.82 0.79 -15.09
C ARG A 116 2.54 0.61 -14.30
N ASP A 117 2.62 -0.15 -13.20
CA ASP A 117 1.48 -0.50 -12.38
C ASP A 117 1.85 -0.43 -10.89
N PRO A 118 1.34 0.55 -10.13
CA PRO A 118 1.62 0.67 -8.69
C PRO A 118 1.09 -0.52 -7.88
N PHE A 119 0.12 -1.27 -8.42
CA PHE A 119 -0.42 -2.47 -7.79
C PHE A 119 0.25 -3.76 -8.28
N ALA A 120 1.33 -3.67 -9.06
CA ALA A 120 2.05 -4.83 -9.54
C ALA A 120 2.63 -5.62 -8.36
N TRP A 121 2.24 -6.89 -8.29
CA TRP A 121 2.81 -7.88 -7.40
C TRP A 121 3.09 -9.13 -8.23
N PRO A 122 4.20 -9.85 -8.00
CA PRO A 122 4.44 -11.11 -8.69
C PRO A 122 3.22 -12.03 -8.55
N PRO A 123 2.77 -12.67 -9.63
CA PRO A 123 1.54 -13.45 -9.62
C PRO A 123 1.64 -14.56 -8.56
N THR A 124 0.64 -14.62 -7.69
CA THR A 124 0.32 -15.84 -6.96
C THR A 124 -0.51 -16.73 -7.90
N ASP A 125 -0.52 -18.05 -7.70
CA ASP A 125 -1.29 -19.00 -8.52
C ASP A 125 -2.83 -18.83 -8.43
N ASP A 126 -3.29 -17.71 -7.88
CA ASP A 126 -4.68 -17.39 -7.62
C ASP A 126 -5.36 -16.84 -8.88
N GLY A 127 -5.96 -17.77 -9.64
CA GLY A 127 -7.15 -17.65 -10.47
C GLY A 127 -7.43 -16.36 -11.27
N ALA A 128 -7.81 -16.54 -12.54
CA ALA A 128 -8.36 -15.47 -13.37
C ALA A 128 -9.68 -14.93 -12.78
N GLY A 129 -9.73 -13.65 -12.40
CA GLY A 129 -10.94 -13.02 -11.89
C GLY A 129 -10.74 -11.65 -11.23
N LEU A 130 -11.87 -11.02 -10.89
CA LEU A 130 -11.92 -9.76 -10.14
C LEU A 130 -11.50 -10.05 -8.68
N ARG A 131 -10.48 -9.37 -8.15
CA ARG A 131 -9.95 -9.63 -6.80
C ARG A 131 -9.75 -8.37 -5.98
N VAL A 132 -9.94 -8.48 -4.66
CA VAL A 132 -9.59 -7.41 -3.72
C VAL A 132 -8.07 -7.43 -3.56
N VAL A 133 -7.40 -6.32 -3.88
CA VAL A 133 -5.96 -6.15 -3.63
C VAL A 133 -5.69 -5.33 -2.38
N GLY A 134 -6.68 -4.58 -1.91
CA GLY A 134 -6.63 -3.90 -0.63
C GLY A 134 -7.97 -3.28 -0.24
N SER A 135 -8.02 -2.76 0.96
CA SER A 135 -9.17 -2.03 1.49
C SER A 135 -8.71 -0.87 2.36
N VAL A 136 -9.45 0.22 2.31
CA VAL A 136 -9.11 1.50 2.94
C VAL A 136 -10.29 2.08 3.70
N GLY A 137 -10.01 2.98 4.63
CA GLY A 137 -11.00 3.73 5.38
C GLY A 137 -11.29 3.16 6.76
N GLY A 138 -12.56 3.05 7.11
CA GLY A 138 -13.05 2.67 8.43
C GLY A 138 -13.91 3.77 9.04
N PHE A 139 -14.69 3.41 10.06
CA PHE A 139 -15.54 4.36 10.78
C PHE A 139 -14.73 5.23 11.73
N ARG A 140 -15.08 6.51 11.84
CA ARG A 140 -14.50 7.46 12.79
C ARG A 140 -14.80 7.03 14.22
N GLY A 141 -13.76 6.66 14.97
CA GLY A 141 -13.85 6.03 16.29
C GLY A 141 -13.62 4.52 16.27
N LEU A 142 -13.57 3.90 15.09
CA LEU A 142 -13.15 2.52 14.86
C LEU A 142 -12.12 2.45 13.71
N TRP A 143 -10.95 3.05 13.96
CA TRP A 143 -9.76 2.93 13.11
C TRP A 143 -9.83 3.52 11.71
N GLY A 144 -10.81 4.39 11.42
CA GLY A 144 -10.85 5.08 10.13
C GLY A 144 -11.35 6.52 10.18
N PRO A 145 -11.33 7.21 9.03
CA PRO A 145 -11.58 8.63 8.99
C PRO A 145 -13.06 9.00 8.78
N TRP A 146 -13.93 8.06 8.42
CA TRP A 146 -15.24 8.38 7.87
C TRP A 146 -16.37 8.43 8.89
N THR A 147 -17.20 9.47 8.80
CA THR A 147 -18.43 9.59 9.61
C THR A 147 -19.64 8.95 8.94
N ALA A 148 -19.59 8.73 7.63
CA ALA A 148 -20.61 8.02 6.84
C ALA A 148 -19.95 7.04 5.86
N PRO A 149 -20.66 6.00 5.38
CA PRO A 149 -20.14 5.12 4.35
C PRO A 149 -19.64 5.90 3.11
N PRO A 150 -18.50 5.53 2.53
CA PRO A 150 -17.98 6.18 1.33
C PRO A 150 -18.89 5.91 0.14
N ARG A 151 -18.97 6.87 -0.79
CA ARG A 151 -19.77 6.83 -2.02
C ARG A 151 -19.05 7.59 -3.13
N GLU A 152 -19.58 7.53 -4.35
CA GLU A 152 -19.14 8.37 -5.49
C GLU A 152 -17.63 8.32 -5.74
N THR A 153 -17.14 7.12 -6.07
CA THR A 153 -15.73 6.88 -6.36
C THR A 153 -15.38 7.22 -7.80
N VAL A 154 -14.24 7.90 -8.00
CA VAL A 154 -13.65 8.12 -9.31
C VAL A 154 -12.15 7.83 -9.28
N THR A 155 -11.61 7.28 -10.37
CA THR A 155 -10.17 7.16 -10.56
C THR A 155 -9.65 8.44 -11.20
N VAL A 156 -8.64 9.06 -10.59
CA VAL A 156 -8.02 10.31 -11.05
C VAL A 156 -6.77 10.01 -11.88
N ALA A 157 -5.96 9.05 -11.43
CA ALA A 157 -4.77 8.52 -12.09
C ALA A 157 -4.50 7.10 -11.54
N PRO A 158 -3.57 6.32 -12.11
CA PRO A 158 -3.20 5.03 -11.55
C PRO A 158 -2.78 5.16 -10.08
N GLY A 159 -3.46 4.41 -9.20
CA GLY A 159 -3.25 4.47 -7.75
C GLY A 159 -3.80 5.72 -7.05
N VAL A 160 -4.44 6.66 -7.76
CA VAL A 160 -5.04 7.87 -7.18
C VAL A 160 -6.53 7.89 -7.44
N PHE A 161 -7.31 7.91 -6.36
CA PHE A 161 -8.76 7.87 -6.40
C PHE A 161 -9.35 9.03 -5.61
N ARG A 162 -10.61 9.37 -5.90
CA ARG A 162 -11.42 10.26 -5.06
C ARG A 162 -12.74 9.60 -4.70
N LEU A 163 -13.26 9.94 -3.53
CA LEU A 163 -14.55 9.49 -3.02
C LEU A 163 -15.18 10.55 -2.12
N MET A 164 -16.47 10.42 -1.88
CA MET A 164 -17.22 11.20 -0.90
C MET A 164 -17.51 10.36 0.35
N SER A 165 -17.42 10.94 1.54
CA SER A 165 -17.92 10.35 2.78
C SER A 165 -18.69 11.43 3.55
N GLY A 166 -20.02 11.29 3.63
CA GLY A 166 -20.88 12.38 4.08
C GLY A 166 -20.79 13.54 3.10
N ASP A 167 -20.43 14.72 3.59
CA ASP A 167 -20.20 15.93 2.79
C ASP A 167 -18.70 16.20 2.53
N GLU A 168 -17.81 15.30 2.96
CA GLU A 168 -16.36 15.46 2.82
C GLU A 168 -15.86 14.74 1.56
N SER A 169 -15.06 15.43 0.75
CA SER A 169 -14.31 14.84 -0.36
C SER A 169 -12.96 14.33 0.12
N TRP A 170 -12.58 13.13 -0.33
CA TRP A 170 -11.35 12.45 0.06
C TRP A 170 -10.56 12.01 -1.17
N GLU A 171 -9.26 12.23 -1.12
CA GLU A 171 -8.28 11.66 -2.03
C GLU A 171 -7.65 10.44 -1.37
N VAL A 172 -7.57 9.35 -2.14
CA VAL A 172 -6.91 8.11 -1.75
C VAL A 172 -5.74 7.88 -2.69
N VAL A 173 -4.52 7.87 -2.16
CA VAL A 173 -3.32 7.45 -2.88
C VAL A 173 -2.96 6.06 -2.38
N ALA A 174 -2.88 5.07 -3.26
CA ALA A 174 -2.65 3.69 -2.88
C ALA A 174 -1.76 2.97 -3.91
N ASP A 175 -1.05 1.96 -3.41
CA ASP A 175 -0.27 1.04 -4.20
C ASP A 175 -0.42 -0.39 -3.65
N VAL A 176 0.44 -1.29 -4.09
CA VAL A 176 0.47 -2.70 -3.67
C VAL A 176 0.65 -2.89 -2.16
N PHE A 177 1.29 -1.97 -1.43
CA PHE A 177 1.63 -2.14 -0.01
C PHE A 177 0.79 -1.32 0.94
N GLY A 178 0.29 -0.16 0.50
CA GLY A 178 -0.41 0.74 1.41
C GLY A 178 -1.40 1.67 0.75
N ALA A 179 -2.01 2.51 1.58
CA ALA A 179 -2.88 3.58 1.13
C ALA A 179 -2.85 4.74 2.13
N ARG A 180 -2.89 5.95 1.59
CA ARG A 180 -3.01 7.19 2.34
C ARG A 180 -4.31 7.88 1.98
N LEU A 181 -5.05 8.32 3.00
CA LEU A 181 -6.26 9.13 2.82
C LEU A 181 -5.97 10.57 3.22
N ARG A 182 -6.33 11.50 2.35
CA ARG A 182 -6.26 12.94 2.61
C ARG A 182 -7.60 13.56 2.28
N ARG A 183 -8.06 14.49 3.12
CA ARG A 183 -9.22 15.31 2.76
C ARG A 183 -8.84 16.17 1.55
N ALA A 184 -9.63 16.10 0.49
CA ALA A 184 -9.43 16.94 -0.68
C ALA A 184 -9.99 18.34 -0.39
N ASP A 185 -9.30 19.38 -0.88
CA ASP A 185 -9.82 20.75 -0.80
C ASP A 185 -11.09 20.87 -1.66
N ASP A 186 -12.09 21.63 -1.18
CA ASP A 186 -13.45 21.70 -1.72
C ASP A 186 -13.56 22.11 -3.21
N ALA A 187 -12.48 22.57 -3.83
CA ALA A 187 -12.45 23.09 -5.20
C ALA A 187 -12.72 22.04 -6.29
N SER A 188 -12.90 20.76 -5.95
CA SER A 188 -13.23 19.70 -6.91
C SER A 188 -14.04 18.59 -6.25
N GLN A 189 -15.30 18.88 -5.91
CA GLN A 189 -16.27 17.81 -5.69
C GLN A 189 -16.31 16.93 -6.96
N PRO A 190 -16.37 15.60 -6.85
CA PRO A 190 -16.65 14.73 -7.98
C PRO A 190 -18.05 15.08 -8.50
N GLY A 191 -18.10 15.94 -9.52
CA GLY A 191 -19.35 16.44 -10.07
C GLY A 191 -20.06 15.39 -10.90
N GLY A 192 -21.33 15.14 -10.55
CA GLY A 192 -22.36 14.66 -11.48
C GLY A 192 -22.76 13.20 -11.33
N THR A 193 -23.95 13.00 -10.75
CA THR A 193 -24.86 11.85 -10.86
C THR A 193 -24.43 10.73 -11.81
N ALA A 194 -23.78 9.70 -11.27
CA ALA A 194 -23.81 8.36 -11.86
C ALA A 194 -24.37 7.41 -10.82
N THR A 195 -25.67 7.12 -10.93
CA THR A 195 -26.31 5.96 -10.31
C THR A 195 -25.47 4.74 -10.67
N ALA A 196 -24.78 4.15 -9.69
CA ALA A 196 -23.96 2.96 -9.89
C ALA A 196 -24.85 1.74 -10.13
N THR A 197 -25.28 1.58 -11.38
CA THR A 197 -25.74 0.32 -11.96
C THR A 197 -25.08 0.21 -13.32
N GLY A 198 -23.99 -0.56 -13.39
CA GLY A 198 -23.41 -1.07 -14.63
C GLY A 198 -22.43 -0.14 -15.38
N SER A 199 -21.30 -0.77 -15.76
CA SER A 199 -20.51 -0.50 -16.98
C SER A 199 -20.04 0.95 -17.23
N GLY A 200 -18.89 1.30 -16.65
CA GLY A 200 -18.11 2.47 -17.05
C GLY A 200 -16.97 2.09 -17.99
N SER A 201 -17.13 2.44 -19.27
CA SER A 201 -16.07 2.53 -20.28
C SER A 201 -15.08 3.64 -19.91
N GLY A 202 -14.16 3.32 -19.00
CA GLY A 202 -12.89 4.02 -18.88
C GLY A 202 -11.88 3.34 -19.81
N THR A 203 -11.03 4.12 -20.47
CA THR A 203 -9.89 3.61 -21.22
C THR A 203 -9.13 2.55 -20.41
N ASP A 204 -8.93 1.41 -21.06
CA ASP A 204 -8.69 0.06 -20.53
C ASP A 204 -7.28 -0.16 -19.95
N THR A 205 -6.71 0.84 -19.29
CA THR A 205 -5.35 0.80 -18.75
C THR A 205 -5.28 0.77 -17.23
N ASP A 206 -6.34 1.15 -16.52
CA ASP A 206 -6.35 1.12 -15.06
C ASP A 206 -6.93 -0.20 -14.55
N THR A 207 -6.05 -1.14 -14.23
CA THR A 207 -6.43 -2.50 -13.80
C THR A 207 -7.08 -2.50 -12.42
N VAL A 208 -6.91 -1.44 -11.61
CA VAL A 208 -7.47 -1.32 -10.26
C VAL A 208 -8.49 -0.19 -10.17
N ARG A 209 -9.62 -0.47 -9.54
CA ARG A 209 -10.72 0.48 -9.28
C ARG A 209 -11.06 0.50 -7.80
N LEU A 210 -11.45 1.67 -7.30
CA LEU A 210 -11.99 1.79 -5.94
C LEU A 210 -13.50 1.54 -5.97
N VAL A 211 -13.98 0.60 -5.15
CA VAL A 211 -15.39 0.18 -5.07
C VAL A 211 -15.90 0.36 -3.64
N THR A 212 -17.11 0.88 -3.49
CA THR A 212 -17.75 1.13 -2.19
C THR A 212 -19.04 0.36 -2.05
N SER A 213 -19.52 0.23 -0.81
CA SER A 213 -20.82 -0.34 -0.49
C SER A 213 -21.54 0.57 0.50
N PRO A 214 -22.85 0.85 0.33
CA PRO A 214 -23.59 1.77 1.19
C PRO A 214 -23.71 1.29 2.65
N THR A 215 -23.39 0.02 2.91
CA THR A 215 -23.46 -0.59 4.25
C THR A 215 -22.09 -0.82 4.88
N SER A 216 -21.01 -0.41 4.21
CA SER A 216 -19.64 -0.63 4.65
C SER A 216 -18.94 0.70 4.85
N TYR A 217 -18.18 0.80 5.94
CA TYR A 217 -17.20 1.88 6.11
C TYR A 217 -15.84 1.48 5.53
N LEU A 218 -15.79 0.58 4.54
CA LEU A 218 -14.58 0.29 3.76
C LEU A 218 -14.81 0.62 2.29
N ALA A 219 -13.75 1.10 1.64
CA ALA A 219 -13.64 1.13 0.19
C ALA A 219 -12.60 0.09 -0.23
N TYR A 220 -12.90 -0.66 -1.28
CA TYR A 220 -12.12 -1.81 -1.73
C TYR A 220 -11.39 -1.47 -3.02
N LEU A 221 -10.09 -1.73 -3.05
CA LEU A 221 -9.27 -1.68 -4.25
C LEU A 221 -9.45 -3.02 -4.97
N MET A 222 -10.15 -2.98 -6.09
CA MET A 222 -10.52 -4.15 -6.88
C MET A 222 -9.71 -4.19 -8.15
N ARG A 223 -8.94 -5.27 -8.36
CA ARG A 223 -8.20 -5.51 -9.59
C ARG A 223 -9.00 -6.39 -10.55
N GLY A 224 -9.13 -5.97 -11.80
CA GLY A 224 -9.69 -6.77 -12.89
C GLY A 224 -8.71 -7.82 -13.42
N ALA A 225 -9.22 -8.78 -14.19
CA ALA A 225 -8.35 -9.67 -14.96
C ALA A 225 -7.59 -8.83 -16.00
N ALA A 226 -6.27 -9.04 -16.08
CA ALA A 226 -5.41 -8.48 -17.11
C ALA A 226 -5.39 -9.38 -18.36
#